data_AF-A0A651F361-F1
#
_entry.id   AF-A0A651F361-F1
#
_cell.length_a   1.000
_cell.length_b   1.000
_cell.length_c   1.000
_cell.angle_alpha   90.00
_cell.angle_beta   90.00
_cell.angle_gamma   90.00
#
_symmetry.space_group_name_H-M   'P 1'
#
loop_
_entity.id
_entity.type
_entity.pdbx_description
1 polymer ?
#
loop_
_entity_poly.entity_id
_entity_poly.type
_entity_poly.pdbx_seq_one_letter_code
_entity_poly.pdbx_strand_id
1 'polypeptide(L)'
;MNTRAATPDVADPSPPVLACLDRSLHAADVLAHALAMAGMLGAPLRVVQVIEPPTEANDRPDPLDWAIRRLEARDALNRLVAAVAGPDRATEIAVDLLQGRVAEEIRRESRRRGAGL
;
A
#
# COMPACT_ATOMS: atom_id res chain seq x y z
N MET A 1 29.79 -22.12 -33.57
CA MET A 1 28.60 -21.26 -33.75
C MET A 1 27.46 -21.88 -32.96
N ASN A 2 27.22 -21.44 -31.73
CA ASN A 2 26.07 -21.86 -30.94
C ASN A 2 25.30 -20.61 -30.50
N THR A 3 24.14 -20.41 -31.10
CA THR A 3 23.20 -19.33 -30.81
C THR A 3 22.54 -19.64 -29.46
N ARG A 4 22.85 -18.88 -28.41
CA ARG A 4 22.07 -18.91 -27.16
C ARG A 4 20.70 -18.32 -27.47
N ALA A 5 19.66 -19.13 -27.32
CA ALA A 5 18.28 -18.66 -27.30
C ALA A 5 18.15 -17.58 -26.23
N ALA A 6 17.64 -16.41 -26.63
CA ALA A 6 17.25 -15.35 -25.72
C ALA A 6 16.09 -15.89 -24.86
N THR A 7 16.34 -16.04 -23.56
CA THR A 7 15.28 -16.15 -22.55
C THR A 7 14.36 -14.94 -22.69
N PRO A 8 13.02 -15.08 -22.60
CA PRO A 8 12.14 -13.93 -22.56
C PRO A 8 12.58 -13.02 -21.42
N ASP A 9 12.77 -11.75 -21.76
CA ASP A 9 13.01 -10.65 -20.85
C ASP A 9 11.83 -10.57 -19.87
N VAL A 10 11.98 -11.26 -18.74
CA VAL A 10 11.17 -10.97 -17.55
C VAL A 10 11.71 -9.64 -17.08
N ALA A 11 11.17 -8.55 -17.64
CA ALA A 11 11.49 -7.20 -17.22
C ALA A 11 11.48 -7.18 -15.69
N ASP A 12 12.58 -6.72 -15.08
CA ASP A 12 12.64 -6.55 -13.63
C ASP A 12 11.35 -5.83 -13.21
N PRO A 13 10.57 -6.40 -12.28
CA PRO A 13 9.27 -5.83 -11.95
C PRO A 13 9.49 -4.39 -11.53
N SER A 14 8.93 -3.45 -12.30
CA SER A 14 9.03 -2.02 -12.02
C SER A 14 8.74 -1.80 -10.54
N PRO A 15 9.60 -1.07 -9.81
CA PRO A 15 9.44 -0.92 -8.38
C PRO A 15 8.05 -0.37 -8.07
N PRO A 16 7.35 -0.89 -7.05
CA PRO A 16 5.96 -0.53 -6.79
C PRO A 16 5.84 0.95 -6.44
N VAL A 17 4.74 1.56 -6.86
CA VAL A 17 4.31 2.87 -6.37
C VAL A 17 3.71 2.69 -4.98
N LEU A 18 4.13 3.49 -4.00
CA LEU A 18 3.64 3.41 -2.62
C LEU A 18 2.65 4.55 -2.32
N ALA A 19 1.38 4.22 -2.09
CA ALA A 19 0.39 5.18 -1.61
C ALA A 19 0.24 5.06 -0.09
N CYS A 20 0.84 5.97 0.66
CA CYS A 20 0.63 6.06 2.11
C CYS A 20 -0.65 6.85 2.39
N LEU A 21 -1.69 6.14 2.83
CA LEU A 21 -2.99 6.74 3.15
C LEU A 21 -3.17 6.85 4.65
N ASP A 22 -3.70 7.98 5.08
CA ASP A 22 -4.26 8.17 6.41
C ASP A 22 -5.79 8.06 6.35
N ARG A 23 -6.46 8.33 7.48
CA ARG A 23 -7.94 8.36 7.55
C ARG A 23 -8.52 9.73 7.16
N SER A 24 -7.76 10.58 6.47
CA SER A 24 -8.22 11.92 6.10
C SER A 24 -9.17 11.87 4.89
N LEU A 25 -9.88 12.99 4.69
CA LEU A 25 -10.74 13.19 3.53
C LEU A 25 -9.96 13.18 2.19
N HIS A 26 -8.66 13.48 2.23
CA HIS A 26 -7.82 13.56 1.04
C HIS A 26 -7.27 12.18 0.59
N ALA A 27 -7.51 11.11 1.35
CA ALA A 27 -7.01 9.78 1.01
C ALA A 27 -7.52 9.27 -0.35
N ALA A 28 -8.72 9.68 -0.76
CA ALA A 28 -9.28 9.38 -2.08
C ALA A 28 -8.46 10.03 -3.21
N ASP A 29 -8.10 11.30 -3.06
CA ASP A 29 -7.35 12.06 -4.07
C ASP A 29 -5.93 11.52 -4.22
N VAL A 30 -5.27 11.20 -3.09
CA VAL A 30 -3.94 10.58 -3.08
C VAL A 30 -3.98 9.22 -3.78
N LEU A 31 -5.01 8.41 -3.52
CA LEU A 31 -5.16 7.11 -4.15
C LEU A 31 -5.39 7.22 -5.65
N ALA A 32 -6.25 8.14 -6.10
CA ALA A 32 -6.50 8.39 -7.51
C ALA A 32 -5.21 8.81 -8.25
N HIS A 33 -4.42 9.68 -7.62
CA HIS A 33 -3.14 10.11 -8.17
C HIS A 33 -2.13 8.95 -8.26
N ALA A 34 -2.01 8.15 -7.20
CA ALA A 34 -1.09 7.02 -7.17
C ALA A 34 -1.48 5.93 -8.19
N LEU A 35 -2.77 5.72 -8.43
CA LEU A 35 -3.27 4.83 -9.49
C LEU A 35 -2.85 5.32 -10.88
N ALA A 36 -3.01 6.61 -11.16
CA ALA A 36 -2.57 7.18 -12.43
C ALA A 36 -1.05 7.00 -12.63
N MET A 37 -0.25 7.26 -11.58
CA MET A 37 1.20 7.07 -11.61
C MET A 37 1.59 5.61 -11.87
N ALA A 38 0.99 4.66 -11.15
CA ALA A 38 1.24 3.24 -11.31
C ALA A 38 0.87 2.76 -12.74
N GLY A 39 -0.26 3.22 -13.27
CA GLY A 39 -0.68 2.95 -14.64
C GLY A 39 0.30 3.50 -15.69
N MET A 40 0.75 4.74 -15.54
CA MET A 40 1.74 5.35 -16.45
C MET A 40 3.09 4.63 -16.42
N LEU A 41 3.50 4.12 -15.26
CA LEU A 41 4.78 3.45 -15.06
C LEU A 41 4.72 1.94 -15.37
N GLY A 42 3.53 1.39 -15.63
CA GLY A 42 3.33 -0.06 -15.74
C GLY A 42 3.76 -0.80 -14.47
N ALA A 43 3.65 -0.13 -13.31
CA ALA A 43 4.12 -0.63 -12.03
C ALA A 43 2.94 -1.05 -11.14
N PRO A 44 3.11 -2.04 -10.25
CA PRO A 44 2.10 -2.36 -9.26
C PRO A 44 1.93 -1.21 -8.26
N LEU A 45 0.70 -1.01 -7.78
CA LEU A 45 0.39 -0.06 -6.71
C LEU A 45 0.28 -0.79 -5.37
N ARG A 46 0.92 -0.24 -4.35
CA ARG A 46 0.77 -0.70 -2.97
C ARG A 46 0.21 0.41 -2.10
N VAL A 47 -0.99 0.18 -1.58
CA VAL A 47 -1.65 1.08 -0.63
C VAL A 47 -1.29 0.66 0.78
N VAL A 48 -0.68 1.58 1.53
CA VAL A 48 -0.21 1.36 2.89
C VAL A 48 -0.94 2.31 3.83
N GLN A 49 -1.54 1.76 4.88
CA GLN A 49 -2.03 2.54 6.01
C GLN A 49 -1.33 2.07 7.27
N VAL A 50 -0.87 3.01 8.10
CA VAL A 50 -0.27 2.70 9.41
C VAL A 50 -1.30 3.00 10.50
N ILE A 51 -1.54 2.04 11.38
CA ILE A 51 -2.33 2.26 12.60
C ILE A 51 -1.37 2.40 13.77
N GLU A 52 -1.42 3.57 14.40
CA GLU A 52 -0.71 3.82 15.65
C GLU A 52 -1.53 3.30 16.84
N PRO A 53 -0.89 2.55 17.77
CA PRO A 53 -1.49 2.29 19.07
C PRO A 53 -1.65 3.62 19.84
N PRO A 54 -2.65 3.74 20.74
CA PRO A 54 -2.80 4.93 21.56
C PRO A 54 -1.51 5.25 22.30
N THR A 55 -1.12 6.52 22.34
CA THR A 55 0.13 6.99 22.97
C THR A 55 0.01 7.10 24.50
N GLU A 56 -1.20 6.91 25.06
CA GLU A 56 -1.46 6.91 26.50
C GLU A 56 -0.58 5.84 27.18
N ALA A 57 0.43 6.29 27.91
CA ALA A 57 1.57 5.49 28.35
C ALA A 57 1.25 4.40 29.41
N ASN A 58 -0.03 4.16 29.72
CA ASN A 58 -0.42 3.24 30.78
C ASN A 58 -1.52 2.22 30.41
N ASP A 59 -2.17 2.33 29.26
CA ASP A 59 -3.16 1.34 28.81
C ASP A 59 -2.63 0.61 27.59
N ARG A 60 -2.20 -0.63 27.80
CA ARG A 60 -2.04 -1.59 26.71
C ARG A 60 -3.42 -1.71 26.05
N PRO A 61 -3.58 -1.35 24.77
CA PRO A 61 -4.89 -1.41 24.15
C PRO A 61 -5.45 -2.82 24.28
N ASP A 62 -6.73 -2.92 24.66
CA ASP A 62 -7.40 -4.22 24.78
C ASP A 62 -7.18 -5.02 23.48
N PRO A 63 -6.74 -6.29 23.56
CA PRO A 63 -6.46 -7.10 22.37
C PRO A 63 -7.65 -7.21 21.41
N LEU A 64 -8.87 -7.24 21.95
CA LEU A 64 -10.09 -7.31 21.16
C LEU A 64 -10.38 -5.97 20.48
N ASP A 65 -10.34 -4.86 21.24
CA ASP A 65 -10.56 -3.52 20.66
C ASP A 65 -9.53 -3.21 19.57
N TRP A 66 -8.27 -3.63 19.76
CA TRP A 66 -7.24 -3.51 18.74
C TRP A 66 -7.54 -4.34 17.50
N ALA A 67 -8.00 -5.59 17.66
CA ALA A 67 -8.39 -6.43 16.54
C ALA A 67 -9.56 -5.85 15.75
N ILE A 68 -10.57 -5.31 16.46
CA ILE A 68 -11.73 -4.64 15.86
C ILE A 68 -11.27 -3.42 15.05
N ARG A 69 -10.47 -2.52 15.66
CA ARG A 69 -9.95 -1.33 14.97
C ARG A 69 -9.16 -1.68 13.71
N ARG A 70 -8.39 -2.78 13.74
CA ARG A 70 -7.65 -3.27 12.57
C ARG A 70 -8.56 -3.78 11.47
N LEU A 71 -9.62 -4.51 11.83
CA LEU A 71 -10.60 -4.99 10.87
C LEU A 71 -11.35 -3.82 10.22
N GLU A 72 -11.83 -2.87 11.02
CA GLU A 72 -12.52 -1.68 10.52
C GLU A 72 -11.65 -0.84 9.59
N ALA A 73 -10.39 -0.64 9.95
CA ALA A 73 -9.43 0.08 9.11
C ALA A 73 -9.19 -0.65 7.79
N ARG A 74 -9.06 -1.99 7.82
CA ARG A 74 -8.88 -2.81 6.61
C ARG A 74 -10.07 -2.68 5.68
N ASP A 75 -11.27 -2.80 6.23
CA ASP A 75 -12.50 -2.69 5.47
C ASP A 75 -12.71 -1.30 4.88
N ALA A 76 -12.43 -0.25 5.67
CA ALA A 76 -12.50 1.12 5.18
C ALA A 76 -11.54 1.35 4.00
N LEU A 77 -10.30 0.87 4.12
CA LEU A 77 -9.28 0.98 3.07
C LEU A 77 -9.67 0.19 1.82
N ASN A 78 -10.17 -1.04 1.97
CA ASN A 78 -10.66 -1.86 0.87
C ASN A 78 -11.84 -1.19 0.15
N ARG A 79 -12.78 -0.60 0.89
CA ARG A 79 -13.90 0.15 0.31
C ARG A 79 -13.43 1.37 -0.47
N LEU A 80 -12.44 2.11 0.05
CA LEU A 80 -11.85 3.24 -0.65
C LEU A 80 -11.20 2.81 -1.97
N VAL A 81 -10.40 1.73 -1.93
CA VAL A 81 -9.78 1.16 -3.14
C VAL A 81 -10.83 0.69 -4.15
N ALA A 82 -11.90 0.03 -3.69
CA ALA A 82 -13.01 -0.38 -4.54
C ALA A 82 -13.70 0.82 -5.22
N ALA A 83 -13.97 1.88 -4.46
CA ALA A 83 -14.64 3.08 -4.97
C ALA A 83 -13.80 3.85 -6.00
N VAL A 84 -12.49 3.97 -5.77
CA VAL A 84 -11.61 4.79 -6.61
C VAL A 84 -11.10 4.03 -7.84
N ALA A 85 -10.67 2.77 -7.68
CA ALA A 85 -10.07 2.02 -8.78
C ALA A 85 -11.10 1.38 -9.73
N GLY A 86 -12.37 1.28 -9.31
CA GLY A 86 -13.41 0.62 -10.10
C GLY A 86 -13.18 -0.90 -10.27
N PRO A 87 -14.06 -1.57 -11.04
CA PRO A 87 -14.03 -3.02 -11.25
C PRO A 87 -13.03 -3.47 -12.34
N ASP A 88 -12.63 -2.60 -13.26
CA ASP A 88 -11.82 -2.95 -14.43
C ASP A 88 -10.38 -2.41 -14.28
N ARG A 89 -9.54 -3.16 -13.57
CA ARG A 89 -8.23 -2.68 -13.13
C ARG A 89 -7.12 -3.27 -14.00
N ALA A 90 -6.44 -2.41 -14.76
CA ALA A 90 -5.21 -2.76 -15.45
C ALA A 90 -4.00 -2.86 -14.49
N THR A 91 -4.06 -2.18 -13.34
CA THR A 91 -2.97 -2.12 -12.36
C THR A 91 -3.22 -3.08 -11.20
N GLU A 92 -2.21 -3.89 -10.86
CA GLU A 92 -2.24 -4.73 -9.66
C GLU A 92 -2.19 -3.84 -8.40
N ILE A 93 -3.16 -4.01 -7.49
CA ILE A 93 -3.24 -3.23 -6.24
C ILE A 93 -3.13 -4.17 -5.04
N ALA A 94 -2.09 -3.98 -4.24
CA ALA A 94 -1.96 -4.63 -2.93
C ALA A 94 -2.30 -3.65 -1.81
N VAL A 95 -2.99 -4.13 -0.76
CA VAL A 95 -3.34 -3.32 0.42
C VAL A 95 -2.58 -3.88 1.62
N ASP A 96 -1.87 -3.02 2.33
CA ASP A 96 -1.08 -3.36 3.52
C ASP A 96 -1.45 -2.46 4.70
N LEU A 97 -1.67 -3.08 5.86
CA LEU A 97 -1.95 -2.40 7.12
C LEU A 97 -0.79 -2.65 8.08
N LEU A 98 0.00 -1.61 8.33
CA LEU A 98 1.16 -1.65 9.20
C LEU A 98 0.79 -1.16 10.61
N GLN A 99 1.59 -1.58 11.58
CA GLN A 99 1.38 -1.25 12.99
C GLN A 99 2.66 -0.67 13.55
N GLY A 100 2.55 0.46 14.24
CA GLY A 100 3.70 1.16 14.81
C GLY A 100 3.62 2.64 14.50
N ARG A 101 4.71 3.36 14.77
CA ARG A 101 4.82 4.79 14.48
C ARG A 101 4.83 5.01 12.97
N VAL A 102 3.94 5.88 12.47
CA VAL A 102 3.71 6.14 11.04
C VAL A 102 5.02 6.40 10.30
N ALA A 103 5.86 7.30 10.81
CA ALA A 103 7.12 7.67 10.15
C ALA A 103 8.15 6.54 10.10
N GLU A 104 8.16 5.65 11.10
CA GLU A 104 9.09 4.52 11.16
C GLU A 104 8.65 3.40 10.20
N GLU A 105 7.35 3.11 10.16
CA GLU A 105 6.79 2.05 9.32
C GLU A 105 6.81 2.42 7.84
N ILE A 106 6.54 3.68 7.46
CA ILE A 106 6.69 4.13 6.06
C ILE A 106 8.13 3.95 5.57
N ARG A 107 9.12 4.37 6.38
CA ARG A 107 10.55 4.22 6.03
C ARG A 107 11.00 2.76 5.96
N ARG A 108 10.44 1.90 6.83
CA ARG A 108 10.71 0.47 6.83
C ARG A 108 10.16 -0.16 5.56
N GLU A 109 8.93 0.15 5.21
CA GLU A 109 8.23 -0.48 4.10
C GLU A 109 8.79 -0.06 2.74
N SER A 110 9.11 1.24 2.57
CA SER A 110 9.80 1.75 1.39
C SER A 110 11.14 1.02 1.14
N ARG A 111 11.96 0.86 2.18
CA ARG A 111 13.26 0.15 2.07
C ARG A 111 13.11 -1.34 1.82
N ARG A 112 12.15 -2.00 2.49
CA ARG A 112 11.93 -3.44 2.35
C ARG A 112 11.59 -3.84 0.92
N ARG A 113 10.91 -2.96 0.18
CA ARG A 113 10.35 -3.28 -1.13
C ARG A 113 11.03 -2.58 -2.30
N GLY A 114 12.02 -1.72 -2.04
CA GLY A 114 12.68 -0.94 -3.08
C GLY A 114 11.70 -0.05 -3.84
N ALA A 115 10.80 0.64 -3.12
CA ALA A 115 9.80 1.51 -3.74
C ALA A 115 10.50 2.60 -4.57
N GLY A 116 10.01 2.81 -5.80
CA GLY A 116 10.60 3.77 -6.74
C GLY A 116 10.05 5.18 -6.53
N LEU A 117 8.79 5.27 -6.08
CA LEU A 117 8.03 6.49 -5.77
C LEU A 117 7.01 6.20 -4.66
#